data_AF-A0A521QKN4-F1
#
_entry.id   AF-A0A521QKN4-F1
#
_cell.length_a   1.000
_cell.length_b   1.000
_cell.length_c   1.000
_cell.angle_alpha   90.00
_cell.angle_beta   90.00
_cell.angle_gamma   90.00
#
_symmetry.space_group_name_H-M   'P 1'
#
loop_
_entity.id
_entity.type
_entity.pdbx_description
1 polymer ?
#
loop_
_entity_poly.entity_id
_entity_poly.type
_entity_poly.pdbx_seq_one_letter_code
_entity_poly.pdbx_strand_id
1 'polypeptide(L)' 'MKEIIRRLNAEYGFNLSEEEIELIAKQAEEADRMFQRLYEVDVSGIAPIMKVDKKGSDR' A
#
# COMPACT_ATOMS: atom_id res chain seq x y z
N MET A 1 -1.52 -0.53 14.30
CA MET A 1 -0.98 0.17 13.12
C MET A 1 0.13 1.17 13.44
N LYS A 2 0.02 2.02 14.48
CA LYS A 2 1.03 3.05 14.82
C LYS A 2 2.48 2.53 14.87
N GLU A 3 2.73 1.39 15.51
CA GLU A 3 4.07 0.77 15.54
C GLU A 3 4.65 0.44 14.15
N ILE A 4 3.79 0.03 13.21
CA ILE A 4 4.21 -0.23 11.82
C ILE A 4 4.60 1.09 11.17
N ILE A 5 3.79 2.14 11.35
CA ILE A 5 4.09 3.48 10.82
C ILE A 5 5.36 4.05 11.44
N ARG A 6 5.59 3.87 12.75
CA ARG A 6 6.85 4.27 13.42
C ARG A 6 8.06 3.56 12.84
N ARG A 7 7.94 2.23 12.60
CA ARG A 7 9.02 1.46 11.98
C ARG A 7 9.33 1.96 10.57
N LEU A 8 8.30 2.19 9.75
CA LEU A 8 8.46 2.72 8.39
C LEU A 8 9.03 4.15 8.40
N ASN A 9 8.59 5.00 9.33
CA ASN A 9 9.13 6.36 9.51
C ASN A 9 10.65 6.32 9.77
N ALA A 10 11.11 5.39 10.62
CA ALA A 10 12.52 5.21 10.91
C ALA A 10 13.30 4.58 9.74
N GLU A 11 12.73 3.56 9.09
CA GLU A 11 13.36 2.84 7.97
C GLU A 11 13.58 3.72 6.74
N TYR A 12 12.60 4.56 6.40
CA TYR A 12 12.60 5.39 5.20
C TYR A 12 12.93 6.86 5.48
N GLY A 13 13.10 7.25 6.75
CA GLY A 13 13.51 8.61 7.14
C GLY A 13 12.48 9.69 6.81
N PHE A 14 11.18 9.39 6.96
CA PHE A 14 10.11 10.35 6.64
C PHE A 14 10.04 11.55 7.59
N ASN A 15 10.62 11.44 8.79
CA ASN A 15 10.65 12.46 9.85
C ASN A 15 9.26 12.94 10.28
N LEU A 16 8.30 12.02 10.34
CA LEU A 16 6.92 12.31 10.75
C LEU A 16 6.82 12.71 12.22
N SER A 17 5.93 13.66 12.53
CA SER A 17 5.52 13.96 13.90
C SER A 17 4.63 12.85 14.48
N GLU A 18 4.42 12.85 15.79
CA GLU A 18 3.52 11.87 16.42
C GLU A 18 2.06 12.05 15.97
N GLU A 19 1.61 13.29 15.76
CA GLU A 19 0.28 13.59 15.23
C GLU A 19 0.10 13.06 13.80
N GLU A 20 1.13 13.19 12.95
CA GLU A 20 1.13 12.65 11.59
C GLU A 20 1.11 11.12 11.60
N ILE A 21 1.89 10.49 12.49
CA ILE A 21 1.90 9.03 12.69
C ILE A 21 0.50 8.54 13.09
N GLU A 22 -0.17 9.25 14.00
CA GLU A 22 -1.52 8.92 14.42
C GLU A 22 -2.54 9.04 13.30
N LEU A 23 -2.48 10.13 12.53
CA LEU A 23 -3.35 10.36 11.38
C LEU A 23 -3.17 9.27 10.31
N ILE A 24 -1.92 8.97 9.94
CA ILE A 24 -1.60 7.96 8.93
C ILE A 24 -2.01 6.58 9.41
N ALA A 25 -1.78 6.25 10.69
CA ALA A 25 -2.20 4.97 11.25
C ALA A 25 -3.72 4.76 11.14
N LYS A 26 -4.51 5.81 11.43
CA LYS A 26 -5.97 5.75 11.26
C LYS A 26 -6.37 5.55 9.80
N GLN A 27 -5.78 6.30 8.87
CA GLN A 27 -6.06 6.17 7.44
C GLN A 27 -5.66 4.79 6.89
N ALA A 28 -4.53 4.24 7.34
CA ALA A 28 -4.07 2.92 6.94
C ALA A 28 -5.02 1.81 7.43
N GLU A 29 -5.56 1.91 8.65
CA GLU A 29 -6.57 0.98 9.15
C GLU A 29 -7.90 1.08 8.37
N GLU A 30 -8.28 2.29 7.95
CA GLU A 30 -9.44 2.49 7.08
C GLU A 30 -9.23 1.90 5.68
N ALA A 31 -8.05 2.10 5.09
CA ALA A 31 -7.68 1.58 3.79
C ALA A 31 -7.55 0.05 3.79
N ASP A 32 -6.98 -0.55 4.84
CA ASP A 32 -6.85 -2.01 4.96
C ASP A 32 -8.22 -2.71 4.83
N ARG A 33 -9.27 -2.13 5.43
CA ARG A 33 -10.65 -2.61 5.27
C ARG A 33 -11.15 -2.59 3.83
N MET A 34 -10.71 -1.61 3.02
CA MET A 34 -11.07 -1.54 1.60
C MET A 34 -10.39 -2.63 0.78
N PHE A 35 -9.19 -3.05 1.18
CA PHE A 35 -8.39 -4.03 0.46
C PHE A 35 -8.65 -5.48 0.88
N GLN A 36 -9.44 -5.75 1.92
CA GLN A 36 -9.74 -7.10 2.42
C GLN A 36 -10.17 -8.08 1.30
N ARG A 37 -10.99 -7.62 0.35
CA ARG A 37 -11.45 -8.44 -0.78
C ARG A 37 -10.32 -8.89 -1.72
N LEU A 38 -9.21 -8.15 -1.78
CA LEU A 38 -8.06 -8.53 -2.59
C LEU A 38 -7.29 -9.72 -1.99
N TYR A 39 -7.35 -9.90 -0.66
CA TYR A 39 -6.68 -11.03 0.00
C TYR A 39 -7.41 -12.37 -0.22
N GLU A 40 -8.66 -12.34 -0.69
CA GLU A 40 -9.46 -13.53 -1.01
C GLU A 40 -9.14 -14.10 -2.40
N VAL A 41 -8.38 -13.38 -3.22
CA VAL A 41 -8.04 -13.79 -4.59
C VAL A 41 -6.87 -14.76 -4.55
N ASP A 42 -7.08 -15.99 -5.02
CA ASP A 42 -5.99 -16.96 -5.20
C ASP A 42 -5.11 -16.55 -6.39
N VAL A 43 -3.84 -16.29 -6.11
CA VAL A 43 -2.82 -15.91 -7.09
C VAL A 43 -1.81 -17.03 -7.32
N SER A 44 -2.09 -18.25 -6.86
CA SER A 44 -1.22 -19.42 -7.03
C SER A 44 -0.95 -19.69 -8.51
N GLY A 45 0.34 -19.68 -8.88
CA GLY A 45 0.77 -19.89 -10.26
C GLY A 45 0.55 -18.69 -11.21
N ILE A 46 0.04 -17.55 -10.71
CA ILE A 46 -0.11 -16.32 -11.50
C ILE A 46 1.16 -15.48 -11.38
N ALA A 47 1.80 -15.18 -12.52
CA ALA A 47 2.92 -14.26 -12.58
C ALA A 47 2.43 -12.80 -12.60
N PRO A 48 3.00 -11.89 -11.77
CA PRO A 48 2.61 -10.49 -11.77
C PRO A 48 3.06 -9.78 -13.06
N ILE A 49 2.19 -8.94 -13.60
CA ILE A 49 2.54 -8.07 -14.73
C ILE A 49 3.27 -6.85 -14.17
N MET A 50 4.56 -6.71 -14.50
CA MET A 50 5.41 -5.63 -14.00
C MET A 50 5.35 -4.35 -14.85
N LYS A 51 4.92 -4.48 -16.11
CA LYS A 51 4.82 -3.37 -17.07
C LYS A 51 3.63 -3.59 -17.98
N VAL A 52 2.79 -2.57 -18.12
CA VAL A 52 1.72 -2.55 -19.12
C VAL A 52 2.18 -1.63 -20.24
N ASP A 53 2.68 -2.20 -21.33
CA ASP A 53 2.97 -1.44 -22.54
C ASP A 53 1.65 -1.01 -23.16
N LYS A 54 1.38 0.31 -23.15
CA LYS A 54 0.21 0.87 -23.81
C LYS A 54 0.41 0.66 -25.31
N LYS A 55 -0.28 -0.33 -25.90
CA LYS A 55 -0.34 -0.45 -27.36
C LYS A 55 -0.86 0.89 -27.90
N GLY A 56 -0.06 1.52 -28.74
CA GLY A 56 -0.49 2.68 -29.51
C GLY A 56 -1.82 2.33 -30.17
N SER A 57 -2.81 3.20 -29.95
CA SER A 57 -3.97 3.29 -30.82
C SER A 57 -3.44 3.78 -32.17
N ASP A 58 -2.87 2.89 -32.98
CA ASP A 58 -2.67 3.19 -34.39
C ASP A 58 -4.06 3.30 -35.03
N ARG A 59 -4.25 4.46 -35.65
CA ARG A 59 -5.44 4.91 -36.34
C ARG A 59 -5.71 4.06 -37.58
#